data_AF-A0A926WUW3-F1
#
_entry.id   AF-A0A926WUW3-F1
#
_cell.length_a   1.000
_cell.length_b   1.000
_cell.length_c   1.000
_cell.angle_alpha   90.00
_cell.angle_beta   90.00
_cell.angle_gamma   90.00
#
_symmetry.space_group_name_H-M   'P 1'
#
loop_
_entity.id
_entity.type
_entity.pdbx_description
1 polymer ?
#
loop_
_entity_poly.entity_id
_entity_poly.type
_entity_poly.pdbx_seq_one_letter_code
_entity_poly.pdbx_strand_id
1 'polypeptide(L)' 'MASQQAKKAIKILTQYERLANKYRLRLSDEKIQELNLLRDNGLIKISNLPAKLGREFPGEFRDMNLNEIRAYEE' A
#
# COMPACT_ATOMS: atom_id res chain seq x y z
N MET A 1 13.94 4.31 15.75
CA MET A 1 13.89 2.84 15.51
C MET A 1 12.66 2.57 14.67
N ALA A 2 12.83 2.14 13.42
CA ALA A 2 11.71 1.86 12.53
C ALA A 2 10.75 0.82 13.12
N SER A 3 9.46 1.14 13.22
CA SER A 3 8.47 0.18 13.70
C SER A 3 8.31 -0.95 12.66
N GLN A 4 8.18 -2.19 13.13
CA GLN A 4 7.89 -3.33 12.25
C GLN A 4 6.61 -3.11 11.43
N GLN A 5 5.67 -2.32 11.98
CA GLN A 5 4.43 -1.95 11.32
C GLN A 5 4.67 -1.00 10.15
N ALA A 6 5.51 0.04 10.28
CA ALA A 6 5.82 0.97 9.19
C ALA A 6 6.41 0.22 7.98
N LYS A 7 7.38 -0.66 8.22
CA LYS A 7 7.95 -1.53 7.18
C LYS A 7 6.91 -2.43 6.51
N LYS A 8 5.96 -2.96 7.29
CA LYS A 8 4.85 -3.77 6.77
C LYS A 8 3.92 -2.93 5.89
N ALA A 9 3.56 -1.72 6.32
CA ALA A 9 2.73 -0.80 5.55
C ALA A 9 3.38 -0.42 4.22
N ILE A 10 4.66 -0.01 4.24
CA ILE A 10 5.46 0.29 3.05
C ILE A 10 5.47 -0.90 2.09
N LYS A 11 5.69 -2.12 2.61
CA LYS A 11 5.70 -3.34 1.78
C LYS A 11 4.35 -3.60 1.12
N ILE A 12 3.23 -3.39 1.82
CA ILE A 12 1.90 -3.59 1.25
C ILE A 12 1.62 -2.57 0.14
N LEU A 13 1.95 -1.30 0.38
CA LEU A 13 1.73 -0.21 -0.59
C LEU A 13 2.65 -0.29 -1.81
N THR A 14 3.85 -0.85 -1.66
CA THR A 14 4.80 -0.99 -2.78
C THR A 14 4.61 -2.30 -3.56
N GLN A 15 4.23 -3.39 -2.90
CA GLN A 15 4.07 -4.71 -3.52
C GLN A 15 2.60 -5.11 -3.72
N TYR A 16 1.70 -4.13 -3.82
CA TYR A 16 0.25 -4.38 -3.90
C TYR A 16 -0.12 -5.28 -5.08
N GLU A 17 0.53 -5.16 -6.24
CA GLU A 17 0.25 -6.00 -7.42
C GLU A 17 0.53 -7.48 -7.13
N ARG A 18 1.70 -7.78 -6.55
CA ARG A 18 2.08 -9.14 -6.16
C ARG A 18 1.12 -9.71 -5.11
N LEU A 19 0.71 -8.88 -4.15
CA LEU A 19 -0.24 -9.28 -3.12
C LEU A 19 -1.65 -9.49 -3.70
N ALA A 20 -2.09 -8.64 -4.63
CA ALA A 20 -3.36 -8.78 -5.32
C ALA A 20 -3.42 -10.10 -6.09
N ASN A 21 -2.37 -10.42 -6.85
CA ASN A 21 -2.22 -11.70 -7.54
C ASN A 21 -2.24 -12.89 -6.58
N LYS A 22 -1.51 -12.82 -5.46
CA LYS A 22 -1.51 -13.85 -4.41
C LYS A 22 -2.93 -14.10 -3.87
N TYR A 23 -3.73 -13.04 -3.71
CA TYR A 23 -5.10 -13.14 -3.22
C TYR A 23 -6.15 -13.38 -4.31
N ARG A 24 -5.72 -13.61 -5.56
CA ARG A 24 -6.56 -13.80 -6.75
C ARG A 24 -7.53 -12.62 -6.97
N LEU A 25 -7.09 -11.41 -6.63
CA LEU A 25 -7.84 -10.19 -6.89
C LEU A 25 -7.57 -9.77 -8.34
N ARG A 26 -8.62 -9.73 -9.16
CA ARG A 26 -8.52 -9.19 -10.51
C ARG A 26 -8.59 -7.66 -10.43
N LEU A 27 -7.46 -7.01 -10.68
CA LEU A 27 -7.41 -5.59 -10.95
C LEU A 27 -7.45 -5.41 -12.47
N SER A 28 -8.22 -4.44 -12.96
CA SER A 28 -8.14 -4.04 -14.37
C SER A 28 -6.80 -3.37 -14.65
N ASP A 29 -6.36 -3.39 -15.91
CA ASP A 29 -5.11 -2.73 -16.32
C ASP A 29 -5.13 -1.24 -15.99
N GLU A 30 -6.27 -0.57 -16.19
CA GLU A 30 -6.49 0.83 -15.81
C GLU A 30 -6.29 1.04 -14.30
N LYS A 31 -6.82 0.16 -13.45
CA LYS A 31 -6.65 0.27 -12.00
C LYS A 31 -5.21 0.02 -11.60
N ILE A 32 -4.51 -0.91 -12.26
CA ILE A 32 -3.09 -1.15 -12.02
C ILE A 32 -2.27 0.10 -12.39
N GLN A 33 -2.56 0.75 -13.52
CA GLN A 33 -1.91 1.99 -13.93
C GLN A 33 -2.16 3.13 -12.93
N GLU A 34 -3.41 3.33 -12.49
CA GLU A 34 -3.75 4.34 -11.47
C GLU A 34 -2.96 4.12 -10.17
N LEU A 35 -2.94 2.88 -9.68
CA LEU A 35 -2.22 2.52 -8.46
C LEU A 35 -0.69 2.66 -8.62
N ASN A 36 -0.16 2.39 -9.81
CA ASN A 36 1.26 2.57 -10.12
C ASN A 36 1.64 4.05 -10.06
N LEU A 37 0.84 4.92 -10.68
CA LEU A 37 1.04 6.37 -10.60
C LEU A 37 0.98 6.88 -9.16
N LEU A 38 0.03 6.40 -8.35
CA LEU A 38 -0.06 6.77 -6.94
C LEU A 38 1.14 6.27 -6.13
N ARG A 39 1.62 5.04 -6.40
CA ARG A 39 2.81 4.47 -5.75
C ARG A 39 4.06 5.26 -6.10
N ASP A 40 4.25 5.55 -7.37
CA ASP A 40 5.47 6.20 -7.88
C ASP A 40 5.56 7.66 -7.41
N ASN A 41 4.42 8.34 -7.25
CA ASN A 41 4.34 9.65 -6.61
C ASN A 41 4.37 9.59 -5.07
N GLY A 42 4.33 8.39 -4.48
CA GLY A 42 4.29 8.18 -3.03
C GLY A 42 2.99 8.59 -2.35
N LEU A 43 1.92 8.78 -3.12
CA LEU A 43 0.58 9.20 -2.66
C LEU A 43 -0.39 8.04 -2.43
N ILE A 44 0.00 6.80 -2.75
CA ILE A 44 -0.85 5.62 -2.55
C ILE A 44 -1.19 5.43 -1.07
N LYS A 45 -2.47 5.19 -0.80
CA LYS A 45 -3.03 4.85 0.52
C LYS A 45 -3.67 3.47 0.51
N ILE A 46 -3.88 2.91 1.69
CA ILE A 46 -4.58 1.61 1.82
C ILE A 46 -6.04 1.68 1.34
N SER A 47 -6.67 2.86 1.40
CA SER A 47 -8.02 3.08 0.87
C SER A 47 -8.10 2.97 -0.66
N ASN A 48 -6.99 3.15 -1.38
CA ASN A 48 -6.94 2.93 -2.83
C ASN A 48 -6.87 1.43 -3.18
N LEU A 49 -6.39 0.61 -2.26
CA LEU A 49 -6.18 -0.81 -2.45
C LEU A 49 -7.45 -1.63 -2.14
N PRO A 50 -7.59 -2.83 -2.72
CA PRO A 50 -8.68 -3.73 -2.38
C PRO A 50 -8.77 -4.03 -0.87
N ALA A 51 -10.00 -4.10 -0.34
CA ALA A 51 -10.27 -4.32 1.08
C ALA A 51 -9.54 -5.54 1.69
N LYS A 52 -9.26 -6.56 0.89
CA LYS A 52 -8.53 -7.76 1.32
C LYS A 52 -7.07 -7.47 1.68
N LEU A 53 -6.42 -6.51 1.01
CA LEU A 53 -5.08 -6.01 1.40
C LEU A 53 -5.16 -5.16 2.68
N GLY A 54 -6.28 -4.45 2.88
CA GLY A 54 -6.55 -3.66 4.09
C GLY A 54 -6.54 -4.48 5.38
N ARG A 55 -6.86 -5.77 5.33
CA ARG A 55 -6.87 -6.64 6.53
C ARG A 55 -5.50 -6.88 7.14
N GLU A 56 -4.46 -6.86 6.32
CA GLU A 56 -3.07 -7.05 6.78
C GLU A 56 -2.36 -5.72 7.04
N PHE A 57 -2.97 -4.62 6.61
CA PHE A 57 -2.40 -3.30 6.74
C PHE A 57 -2.44 -2.83 8.19
N PRO A 58 -1.35 -2.26 8.72
CA PRO A 58 -1.35 -1.77 10.08
C PRO A 58 -2.28 -0.57 10.25
N GLY A 59 -3.19 -0.65 11.23
CA GLY A 59 -4.27 0.33 11.40
C GLY A 59 -3.80 1.74 11.72
N GLU A 60 -2.63 1.89 12.34
CA GLU A 60 -2.03 3.20 12.69
C GLU A 60 -1.69 4.06 11.46
N PHE A 61 -1.47 3.43 10.29
CA PHE A 61 -1.11 4.13 9.05
C PHE A 61 -2.29 4.27 8.08
N ARG A 62 -3.52 3.96 8.50
CA ARG A 62 -4.67 3.81 7.59
C ARG A 62 -4.98 5.08 6.78
N ASP A 63 -4.77 6.23 7.39
CA ASP A 63 -5.01 7.54 6.75
C ASP A 63 -3.77 8.12 6.08
N MET A 64 -2.62 7.44 6.23
CA MET A 64 -1.32 7.89 5.73
C MET A 64 -1.04 7.35 4.31
N ASN A 65 -0.35 8.16 3.52
CA ASN A 65 0.20 7.76 2.23
C ASN A 65 1.63 7.21 2.36
N LEU A 66 2.14 6.62 1.28
CA LEU A 66 3.46 6.00 1.26
C LEU A 66 4.59 6.97 1.67
N ASN A 67 4.55 8.23 1.28
CA ASN A 67 5.56 9.23 1.68
C ASN A 67 5.49 9.55 3.18
N GLU A 68 4.29 9.74 3.72
CA GLU A 68 4.09 10.01 5.15
C GLU A 68 4.59 8.84 6.00
N ILE A 69 4.37 7.60 5.56
CA ILE A 69 4.83 6.40 6.28
C ILE A 69 6.36 6.25 6.19
N ARG A 70 6.96 6.61 5.05
CA ARG A 70 8.43 6.64 4.89
C ARG A 70 9.07 7.70 5.79
N ALA A 71 8.48 8.90 5.85
CA ALA A 71 8.94 9.97 6.74
C ALA A 71 8.81 9.61 8.23
N TYR A 72 7.88 8.72 8.59
CA TYR A 72 7.78 8.16 9.94
C TYR A 72 8.88 7.10 10.24
N GLU A 73 9.47 6.50 9.21
CA GLU A 73 10.53 5.50 9.36
C GLU A 73 11.91 6.13 9.66
N GLU A 74 12.19 7.29 9.05
CA GLU A 74 13.43 8.08 9.22
C GLU A 74 13.58 8.68 10.62
#